data_AF-A0A357T329-F1
#
_entry.id   AF-A0A357T329-F1
#
_cell.length_a   1.000
_cell.length_b   1.000
_cell.length_c   1.000
_cell.angle_alpha   90.00
_cell.angle_beta   90.00
_cell.angle_gamma   90.00
#
_symmetry.space_group_name_H-M   'P 1'
#
loop_
_entity.id
_entity.type
_entity.pdbx_description
1 polymer ?
#
loop_
_entity_poly.entity_id
_entity_poly.type
_entity_poly.pdbx_seq_one_letter_code
_entity_poly.pdbx_strand_id
1 'polypeptide(L)'
;PIIVVALVFLVLVLFLIYPIGKMLVMSFIEQDEAFAIQNLTFKNFSRFFTSKLYINAMLNSLKVSFSAVFFAILLGLPLAYIMSRIDIPGKTLFTSLAILPLILPPFVGSYSWILLLGKNGFITYVLNKLFGI
;
A
#
# COMPACT_ATOMS: atom_id res chain seq x y z
N PRO A 1 -18.87 31.89 -9.71
CA PRO A 1 -18.27 30.94 -8.73
C PRO A 1 -18.89 29.53 -8.81
N ILE A 2 -20.23 29.39 -8.71
CA ILE A 2 -20.89 28.07 -8.66
C ILE A 2 -20.75 27.25 -9.96
N ILE A 3 -20.80 27.90 -11.12
CA ILE A 3 -20.67 27.24 -12.44
C ILE A 3 -19.27 26.64 -12.60
N VAL A 4 -18.23 27.35 -12.16
CA VAL A 4 -16.84 26.87 -12.22
C VAL A 4 -16.68 25.65 -11.31
N VAL A 5 -17.21 25.71 -10.09
CA VAL A 5 -17.18 24.57 -9.15
C VAL A 5 -17.94 23.35 -9.71
N ALA A 6 -19.12 23.57 -10.28
CA ALA A 6 -19.92 22.51 -10.89
C ALA A 6 -19.19 21.86 -12.08
N LEU A 7 -18.55 22.66 -12.93
CA LEU A 7 -17.76 22.18 -14.06
C LEU A 7 -16.54 21.37 -13.58
N VAL A 8 -15.80 21.87 -12.59
CA VAL A 8 -14.65 21.15 -12.00
C VAL A 8 -15.12 19.82 -11.42
N PHE A 9 -16.22 19.81 -10.68
CA PHE A 9 -16.77 18.58 -10.10
C PHE A 9 -17.20 17.58 -11.17
N LEU A 10 -17.89 18.05 -12.22
CA LEU A 10 -18.27 17.20 -13.36
C LEU A 10 -17.04 16.57 -14.03
N VAL A 11 -16.00 17.36 -14.28
CA VAL A 11 -14.75 16.87 -14.87
C VAL A 11 -14.08 15.84 -13.97
N LEU A 12 -13.97 16.10 -12.66
CA LEU A 12 -13.39 15.15 -11.70
C LEU A 12 -14.18 13.85 -11.65
N VAL A 13 -15.51 13.93 -11.58
CA VAL A 13 -16.39 12.76 -11.56
C VAL A 13 -16.24 11.96 -12.84
N LEU A 14 -16.29 12.60 -14.01
CA LEU A 14 -16.08 11.90 -15.29
C LEU A 14 -14.71 11.26 -15.36
N PHE A 15 -13.66 11.97 -14.95
CA PHE A 15 -12.28 11.48 -14.98
C PHE A 15 -12.03 10.30 -14.03
N LEU A 16 -12.71 10.25 -12.88
CA LEU A 16 -12.59 9.15 -11.92
C LEU A 16 -13.50 7.97 -12.30
N ILE A 17 -14.78 8.25 -12.61
CA ILE A 17 -15.77 7.22 -12.87
C ILE A 17 -15.49 6.50 -14.18
N TYR A 18 -15.05 7.21 -15.23
CA TYR A 18 -14.80 6.58 -16.54
C TYR A 18 -13.76 5.44 -16.50
N PRO A 19 -12.53 5.61 -15.99
CA PRO A 19 -11.56 4.52 -15.93
C PRO A 19 -11.98 3.41 -14.97
N ILE A 20 -12.62 3.75 -13.84
CA ILE A 20 -13.12 2.75 -12.88
C ILE A 20 -14.21 1.90 -13.52
N GLY A 21 -15.20 2.55 -14.15
CA GLY A 21 -16.28 1.88 -14.88
C GLY A 21 -15.74 1.01 -16.01
N LYS A 22 -14.77 1.51 -16.77
CA LYS A 22 -14.11 0.72 -17.82
C LYS A 22 -13.37 -0.49 -17.26
N MET A 23 -12.62 -0.34 -16.16
CA MET A 23 -11.95 -1.46 -15.48
C MET A 23 -12.97 -2.49 -14.97
N LEU A 24 -14.09 -2.04 -14.42
CA LEU A 24 -15.16 -2.92 -13.97
C LEU A 24 -15.73 -3.73 -15.14
N VAL A 25 -16.08 -3.11 -16.26
CA VAL A 25 -16.60 -3.89 -17.40
C VAL A 25 -15.54 -4.80 -18.00
N MET A 26 -14.28 -4.34 -18.11
CA MET A 26 -13.16 -5.18 -18.58
C MET A 26 -12.90 -6.38 -17.68
N SER A 27 -13.26 -6.32 -16.39
CA SER A 27 -13.15 -7.49 -15.50
C SER A 27 -14.06 -8.65 -15.92
N PHE A 28 -15.15 -8.36 -16.64
CA PHE A 28 -16.07 -9.36 -17.19
C PHE A 28 -15.70 -9.82 -18.61
N ILE A 29 -14.67 -9.26 -19.25
CA ILE A 29 -14.31 -9.58 -20.64
C ILE A 29 -12.97 -10.32 -20.65
N GLU A 30 -12.85 -11.40 -21.43
CA GLU A 30 -11.57 -12.11 -21.54
C GLU A 30 -10.49 -11.23 -22.20
N GLN A 31 -9.22 -11.48 -21.86
CA GLN A 31 -8.09 -10.61 -22.20
C GLN A 31 -7.92 -10.34 -23.72
N ASP A 32 -8.43 -11.25 -24.55
CA ASP A 32 -8.30 -11.20 -26.01
C ASP A 32 -9.60 -10.79 -26.72
N GLU A 33 -10.64 -10.42 -25.97
CA GLU A 33 -11.95 -10.08 -26.51
C GLU A 33 -12.20 -8.57 -26.53
N ALA A 34 -12.82 -8.08 -27.61
CA ALA A 34 -13.25 -6.70 -27.71
C ALA A 34 -14.43 -6.41 -26.77
N PHE A 35 -14.59 -5.13 -26.41
CA PHE A 35 -15.75 -4.67 -25.65
C PHE A 35 -17.04 -4.94 -26.42
N ALA A 36 -17.79 -5.97 -26.00
CA ALA A 36 -19.09 -6.31 -26.55
C ALA A 36 -19.95 -6.98 -25.47
N ILE A 37 -21.25 -6.68 -25.47
CA ILE A 37 -22.20 -7.22 -24.48
C ILE A 37 -22.23 -8.77 -24.53
N GLN A 38 -22.04 -9.35 -25.72
CA GLN A 38 -21.96 -10.80 -25.95
C GLN A 38 -20.74 -11.47 -25.31
N ASN A 39 -19.68 -10.71 -25.02
CA ASN A 39 -18.39 -11.20 -24.50
C ASN A 39 -18.31 -11.09 -22.97
N LEU A 40 -19.42 -10.74 -22.31
CA LEU A 40 -19.48 -10.64 -20.85
C LEU A 40 -19.54 -12.04 -20.23
N THR A 41 -18.55 -12.35 -19.39
CA THR A 41 -18.37 -13.64 -18.73
C THR A 41 -17.85 -13.49 -17.30
N PHE A 42 -18.13 -14.48 -16.46
CA PHE A 42 -17.61 -14.58 -15.09
C PHE A 42 -16.30 -15.38 -15.00
N LYS A 43 -15.74 -15.79 -16.15
CA LYS A 43 -14.55 -16.66 -16.20
C LYS A 43 -13.32 -16.02 -15.54
N ASN A 44 -13.10 -14.72 -15.69
CA ASN A 44 -12.01 -14.00 -15.02
C ASN A 44 -12.13 -14.06 -13.49
N PHE A 45 -13.36 -13.97 -12.95
CA PHE A 45 -13.61 -14.12 -11.52
C PHE A 45 -13.34 -15.55 -11.05
N SER A 46 -13.80 -16.55 -11.80
CA SER A 46 -13.45 -17.95 -11.52
C SER A 46 -11.93 -18.20 -11.58
N ARG A 47 -11.24 -17.60 -12.57
CA ARG A 47 -9.79 -17.66 -12.71
C ARG A 47 -9.07 -17.01 -11.52
N PHE A 48 -9.62 -15.93 -10.95
CA PHE A 48 -9.10 -15.30 -9.74
C PHE A 48 -9.09 -16.28 -8.56
N PHE A 49 -10.19 -16.99 -8.31
CA PHE A 49 -10.32 -17.92 -7.19
C PHE A 49 -9.70 -19.31 -7.42
N THR A 50 -9.31 -19.65 -8.65
CA THR A 50 -8.68 -20.94 -8.98
C THR A 50 -7.17 -20.83 -9.23
N SER A 51 -6.70 -19.65 -9.66
CA SER A 51 -5.27 -19.42 -9.89
C SER A 51 -4.52 -19.28 -8.59
N LYS A 52 -3.57 -20.19 -8.35
CA LYS A 52 -2.63 -20.10 -7.22
C LYS A 52 -1.89 -18.77 -7.17
N LEU A 53 -1.57 -18.17 -8.32
CA LEU A 53 -0.87 -16.88 -8.38
C LEU A 53 -1.72 -15.76 -7.76
N TYR A 54 -2.99 -15.64 -8.14
CA TYR A 54 -3.88 -14.59 -7.65
C TYR A 54 -4.23 -14.76 -6.18
N ILE A 55 -4.53 -16.00 -5.77
CA ILE A 55 -4.80 -16.30 -4.36
C ILE A 55 -3.56 -16.01 -3.49
N ASN A 56 -2.37 -16.44 -3.92
CA ASN A 56 -1.15 -16.19 -3.17
C ASN A 56 -0.84 -14.70 -3.09
N ALA A 57 -1.01 -13.95 -4.18
CA ALA A 57 -0.85 -12.50 -4.16
C ALA A 57 -1.81 -11.83 -3.16
N MET A 58 -3.09 -12.20 -3.20
CA MET A 58 -4.11 -11.69 -2.26
C MET A 58 -3.76 -12.01 -0.80
N LEU A 59 -3.42 -13.26 -0.51
CA LEU A 59 -3.05 -13.69 0.85
C LEU A 59 -1.76 -13.01 1.33
N ASN A 60 -0.78 -12.81 0.46
CA ASN A 60 0.44 -12.07 0.79
C ASN A 60 0.11 -10.61 1.13
N SER A 61 -0.71 -9.93 0.33
CA SER A 61 -1.16 -8.56 0.61
C SER A 61 -1.91 -8.47 1.94
N LEU A 62 -2.81 -9.42 2.23
CA LEU A 62 -3.51 -9.47 3.51
C LEU A 62 -2.53 -9.68 4.68
N LYS A 63 -1.63 -10.66 4.59
CA LYS A 63 -0.62 -10.92 5.63
C LYS A 63 0.25 -9.69 5.91
N VAL A 64 0.71 -9.01 4.86
CA VAL A 64 1.51 -7.78 4.99
C VAL A 64 0.68 -6.67 5.62
N SER A 65 -0.56 -6.47 5.16
CA SER A 65 -1.43 -5.40 5.68
C SER A 65 -1.78 -5.60 7.16
N PHE A 66 -2.17 -6.81 7.55
CA PHE A 66 -2.48 -7.12 8.95
C PHE A 66 -1.25 -7.00 9.85
N SER A 67 -0.10 -7.52 9.40
CA SER A 67 1.16 -7.37 10.15
C SER A 67 1.52 -5.90 10.32
N ALA A 68 1.43 -5.11 9.24
CA ALA A 68 1.73 -3.69 9.27
C ALA A 68 0.82 -2.93 10.24
N VAL A 69 -0.50 -3.17 10.19
CA VAL A 69 -1.47 -2.56 11.12
C VAL A 69 -1.19 -2.97 12.55
N PHE A 70 -0.93 -4.25 12.81
CA PHE A 70 -0.62 -4.75 14.15
C PHE A 70 0.61 -4.05 14.75
N PHE A 71 1.73 -4.02 14.01
CA PHE A 71 2.95 -3.35 14.49
C PHE A 71 2.79 -1.83 14.57
N ALA A 72 2.05 -1.21 13.66
CA ALA A 72 1.75 0.22 13.70
C ALA A 72 0.94 0.59 14.95
N ILE A 73 -0.04 -0.24 15.34
CA ILE A 73 -0.80 -0.06 16.59
C ILE A 73 0.10 -0.28 17.80
N LEU A 74 0.87 -1.38 17.80
CA LEU A 74 1.72 -1.79 18.90
C LEU A 74 2.79 -0.73 19.23
N LEU A 75 3.36 -0.07 18.22
CA LEU A 75 4.39 0.96 18.41
C LEU A 75 3.80 2.37 18.45
N GLY A 76 2.84 2.66 17.57
CA GLY A 76 2.26 3.98 17.38
C GLY A 76 1.36 4.43 18.53
N LEU A 77 0.51 3.56 19.09
CA LEU A 77 -0.35 3.94 20.20
C LEU A 77 0.43 4.29 21.47
N PRO A 78 1.40 3.48 21.94
CA PRO A 78 2.20 3.86 23.10
C PRO A 78 2.97 5.15 22.87
N LEU A 79 3.59 5.32 21.69
CA LEU A 79 4.33 6.53 21.37
C LEU A 79 3.41 7.76 21.37
N ALA A 80 2.24 7.68 20.73
CA ALA A 80 1.25 8.77 20.73
C ALA A 80 0.74 9.11 22.14
N TYR A 81 0.52 8.09 22.98
CA TYR A 81 0.11 8.30 24.37
C TYR A 81 1.21 9.01 25.17
N ILE A 82 2.45 8.51 25.12
CA ILE A 82 3.59 9.10 25.83
C ILE A 82 3.77 10.55 25.39
N MET A 83 3.80 10.82 24.09
CA MET A 83 4.05 12.16 23.58
C MET A 83 2.92 13.16 23.88
N SER A 84 1.67 12.70 24.05
CA SER A 84 0.53 13.57 24.33
C SER A 84 0.26 13.78 25.83
N ARG A 85 0.65 12.83 26.68
CA ARG A 85 0.31 12.83 28.12
C ARG A 85 1.50 12.97 29.06
N ILE A 86 2.73 12.74 28.60
CA ILE A 86 3.94 12.75 29.42
C ILE A 86 4.90 13.81 28.90
N ASP A 87 5.44 14.63 29.80
CA ASP A 87 6.49 15.58 29.48
C ASP A 87 7.85 14.87 29.41
N ILE A 88 8.18 14.40 28.21
CA ILE A 88 9.46 13.76 27.91
C ILE A 88 10.45 14.72 27.26
N PRO A 89 11.75 14.67 27.62
CA PRO A 89 12.79 15.38 26.87
C PRO A 89 12.88 14.81 25.44
N GLY A 90 13.12 15.68 24.45
CA GLY A 90 13.29 15.26 23.05
C GLY A 90 12.00 15.02 22.27
N LYS A 91 10.83 15.44 22.78
CA LYS A 91 9.53 15.33 22.10
C LYS A 91 9.57 15.78 20.62
N THR A 92 10.21 16.90 20.31
CA THR A 92 10.36 17.40 18.94
C THR A 92 11.09 16.42 18.02
N LEU A 93 12.13 15.73 18.51
CA LEU A 93 12.85 14.74 17.71
C LEU A 93 11.96 13.56 17.34
N PHE A 94 11.24 13.00 18.31
CA PHE A 94 10.31 11.88 18.06
C PHE A 94 9.20 12.29 17.09
N THR A 95 8.66 13.51 17.20
CA THR A 95 7.63 14.01 16.28
C THR A 95 8.21 14.14 14.87
N SER A 96 9.41 14.70 14.72
CA SER A 96 10.09 14.82 13.43
C SER A 96 10.34 13.45 12.79
N LEU A 97 10.83 12.48 13.57
CA LEU A 97 11.07 11.12 13.09
C LEU A 97 9.78 10.41 12.68
N ALA A 98 8.67 10.65 13.37
CA ALA A 98 7.37 10.07 13.02
C ALA A 98 6.79 10.66 11.71
N ILE A 99 7.05 11.94 11.44
CA ILE A 99 6.56 12.62 10.22
C ILE A 99 7.46 12.32 9.01
N LEU A 100 8.75 12.09 9.23
CA LEU A 100 9.74 11.93 8.16
C LEU A 100 9.33 10.88 7.10
N PRO A 101 8.85 9.66 7.45
CA PRO A 101 8.38 8.68 6.47
C PRO A 101 7.20 9.15 5.60
N LEU A 102 6.39 10.11 6.06
CA LEU A 102 5.25 10.65 5.32
C LEU A 102 5.67 11.60 4.20
N ILE A 103 6.83 12.25 4.35
CA ILE A 103 7.37 13.21 3.39
C ILE A 103 8.29 12.50 2.39
N LEU A 104 8.93 11.40 2.81
CA LEU A 104 9.78 10.63 1.93
C LEU A 104 8.98 10.00 0.78
N PRO A 105 9.51 10.02 -0.45
CA PRO A 105 8.93 9.24 -1.54
C PRO A 105 8.82 7.76 -1.15
N PRO A 106 7.77 7.06 -1.57
CA PRO A 106 7.51 5.68 -1.14
C PRO A 106 8.65 4.71 -1.52
N PHE A 107 9.36 4.96 -2.63
CA PHE A 107 10.48 4.12 -3.03
C PHE A 107 11.65 4.19 -2.05
N VAL A 108 11.86 5.31 -1.35
CA VAL A 108 12.96 5.45 -0.38
C VAL A 108 12.83 4.39 0.70
N GLY A 109 11.63 4.20 1.24
CA GLY A 109 11.37 3.16 2.25
C GLY A 109 11.71 1.76 1.75
N SER A 110 11.31 1.42 0.52
CA SER A 110 11.65 0.12 -0.09
C SER A 110 13.17 -0.09 -0.22
N TYR A 111 13.89 0.94 -0.70
CA TYR A 111 15.35 0.87 -0.83
C TYR A 111 16.06 0.81 0.52
N SER A 112 15.58 1.53 1.54
CA SER A 112 16.14 1.47 2.90
C SER A 112 16.10 0.05 3.46
N TRP A 113 15.00 -0.68 3.26
CA TRP A 113 14.93 -2.08 3.70
C TRP A 113 15.93 -2.99 2.98
N ILE A 114 16.19 -2.77 1.69
CA ILE A 114 17.21 -3.52 0.95
C ILE A 114 18.62 -3.21 1.49
N LEU A 115 18.91 -1.94 1.78
CA LEU A 115 20.22 -1.53 2.33
C LEU A 115 20.44 -2.04 3.75
N LEU A 116 19.38 -2.19 4.55
CA LEU A 116 19.47 -2.67 5.92
C LEU A 116 19.44 -4.20 6.01
N LEU A 117 18.45 -4.83 5.39
CA LEU A 117 18.11 -6.25 5.54
C LEU A 117 18.36 -7.10 4.27
N GLY A 118 18.87 -6.50 3.19
CA GLY A 118 19.21 -7.24 1.97
C GLY A 118 20.36 -8.23 2.19
N LYS A 119 20.67 -9.02 1.17
CA LYS A 119 21.73 -10.06 1.24
C LYS A 119 23.09 -9.52 1.71
N ASN A 120 23.44 -8.30 1.26
CA ASN A 120 24.65 -7.57 1.68
C ASN A 120 24.31 -6.32 2.50
N GLY A 121 23.16 -6.33 3.18
CA GLY A 121 22.70 -5.20 3.98
C GLY A 121 23.52 -5.01 5.26
N PHE A 122 23.48 -3.81 5.83
CA PHE A 122 24.24 -3.49 7.03
C PHE A 122 23.89 -4.41 8.21
N ILE A 123 22.59 -4.63 8.47
CA ILE A 123 22.14 -5.49 9.58
C ILE A 123 22.53 -6.95 9.31
N THR A 124 22.33 -7.42 8.08
CA THR A 124 22.72 -8.78 7.66
C THR A 124 24.21 -9.02 7.87
N TYR A 125 25.06 -8.07 7.47
CA TYR A 125 26.51 -8.16 7.68
C TYR A 125 26.89 -8.22 9.16
N VAL A 126 26.27 -7.36 9.99
CA VAL A 126 26.52 -7.33 11.44
C VAL A 126 26.08 -8.64 12.10
N LEU A 127 24.91 -9.17 11.75
CA LEU A 127 24.41 -10.45 12.29
C LEU A 127 25.32 -11.61 11.87
N ASN A 128 25.76 -11.66 10.62
CA ASN A 128 26.67 -12.71 10.14
C ASN A 128 28.01 -12.66 10.88
N LYS A 129 28.54 -11.46 11.11
CA LYS A 129 29.79 -11.30 11.85
C LYS A 129 29.68 -11.71 13.32
N LEU A 130 28.55 -11.43 13.97
CA LEU A 130 28.35 -11.72 15.40
C LEU A 130 27.94 -13.17 15.67
N PHE A 131 27.10 -13.74 14.81
CA PHE A 131 26.44 -15.02 15.05
C PHE A 131 26.80 -16.11 14.02
N GLY A 132 27.54 -15.76 12.96
CA GLY A 132 27.94 -16.69 11.90
C GLY A 132 26.81 -17.14 10.97
N ILE A 133 25.65 -16.46 11.00
CA ILE A 133 24.43 -16.77 10.23
C ILE A 133 24.22 -15.85 9.03
#